data_AF-A0AAN9AYG2-F1
#
_entry.id   AF-A0AAN9AYG2-F1
#
_cell.length_a   1.000
_cell.length_b   1.000
_cell.length_c   1.000
_cell.angle_alpha   90.00
_cell.angle_beta   90.00
_cell.angle_gamma   90.00
#
_symmetry.space_group_name_H-M   'P 1'
#
loop_
_entity.id
_entity.type
_entity.pdbx_description
1 polymer ?
#
loop_
_entity_poly.entity_id
_entity_poly.type
_entity_poly.pdbx_seq_one_letter_code
_entity_poly.pdbx_strand_id
1 'polypeptide(L)'
;MFNSNVKSVLLYGAETWRTTKTTIRKVQTFINSCLRRVLKIRWPETISNADLWERTCQLPAEELIRKRRWGWIGHTLRKPSTNITRQALRWNPQGKRKRGRPRNTWRRDLEADTRKMGYTWSQIEKMAQDRGLWRAVVGGPYPDRSDGH
;
A
#
# COMPACT_ATOMS: atom_id res chain seq x y z
N MET A 1 13.61 13.98 -9.78
CA MET A 1 12.43 14.54 -10.49
C MET A 1 11.22 13.60 -10.52
N PHE A 2 11.27 12.42 -11.14
CA PHE A 2 10.08 11.53 -11.24
C PHE A 2 9.49 11.12 -9.89
N ASN A 3 10.33 10.68 -8.95
CA ASN A 3 9.89 10.26 -7.61
C ASN A 3 9.37 11.44 -6.76
N SER A 4 10.02 12.60 -6.86
CA SER A 4 9.70 13.77 -6.04
C SER A 4 8.45 14.52 -6.48
N ASN A 5 8.11 14.50 -7.78
CA ASN A 5 7.00 15.29 -8.34
C ASN A 5 5.86 14.39 -8.87
N VAL A 6 6.15 13.52 -9.85
CA VAL A 6 5.09 12.72 -10.49
C VAL A 6 4.52 11.69 -9.53
N LYS A 7 5.38 10.92 -8.86
CA LYS A 7 4.90 9.89 -7.91
C LYS A 7 4.31 10.47 -6.64
N SER A 8 4.86 11.57 -6.14
CA SER A 8 4.35 12.21 -4.92
C SER A 8 2.93 12.72 -5.11
N VAL A 9 2.67 13.41 -6.23
CA VAL A 9 1.34 13.91 -6.60
C VAL A 9 0.40 12.77 -6.92
N LEU A 10 0.84 11.79 -7.73
CA LEU A 10 -0.01 10.65 -8.10
C LEU A 10 -0.47 9.84 -6.89
N LEU A 11 0.39 9.66 -5.90
CA LEU A 11 0.12 8.84 -4.71
C LEU A 11 -0.29 9.68 -3.50
N TYR A 12 -0.64 10.95 -3.72
CA TYR A 12 -1.13 11.80 -2.65
C TYR A 12 -2.46 11.24 -2.10
N GLY A 13 -2.51 11.03 -0.79
CA GLY A 13 -3.68 10.45 -0.12
C GLY A 13 -3.89 8.96 -0.38
N ALA A 14 -2.94 8.27 -1.03
CA ALA A 14 -3.05 6.84 -1.31
C ALA A 14 -3.14 5.97 -0.04
N GLU A 15 -2.76 6.53 1.12
CA GLU A 15 -2.89 5.88 2.42
C GLU A 15 -4.34 5.50 2.75
N THR A 16 -5.30 6.32 2.32
CA THR A 16 -6.74 6.15 2.63
C THR A 16 -7.53 5.54 1.48
N TRP A 17 -6.88 5.26 0.34
CA TRP A 17 -7.54 4.66 -0.81
C TRP A 17 -7.98 3.22 -0.52
N ARG A 18 -9.14 2.87 -1.07
CA ARG A 18 -9.53 1.48 -1.28
C ARG A 18 -8.73 0.92 -2.45
N THR A 19 -7.88 -0.07 -2.17
CA THR A 19 -7.01 -0.66 -3.20
C THR A 19 -7.68 -1.83 -3.85
N THR A 20 -8.30 -1.60 -5.02
CA THR A 20 -8.74 -2.69 -5.88
C THR A 20 -7.61 -3.12 -6.81
N LYS A 21 -7.59 -4.39 -7.22
CA LYS A 21 -6.64 -4.89 -8.24
C LYS A 21 -6.67 -4.02 -9.51
N THR A 22 -7.85 -3.55 -9.91
CA THR A 22 -8.02 -2.67 -11.08
C THR A 22 -7.36 -1.31 -10.87
N THR A 23 -7.55 -0.68 -9.71
CA THR A 23 -6.92 0.61 -9.39
C THR A 23 -5.40 0.48 -9.36
N ILE A 24 -4.87 -0.56 -8.69
CA ILE A 24 -3.43 -0.83 -8.63
C ILE A 24 -2.85 -1.02 -10.03
N ARG A 25 -3.49 -1.84 -10.87
CA ARG A 25 -3.04 -2.07 -12.26
C ARG A 25 -2.97 -0.78 -13.07
N LYS A 26 -3.99 0.08 -12.98
CA LYS A 26 -3.99 1.38 -13.67
C LYS A 26 -2.82 2.27 -13.23
N VAL A 27 -2.58 2.36 -11.92
CA VAL A 27 -1.45 3.13 -11.36
C VAL A 27 -0.11 2.54 -11.81
N GLN A 28 0.03 1.21 -11.78
CA GLN A 28 1.25 0.53 -12.21
C GLN A 28 1.52 0.76 -13.70
N THR A 29 0.51 0.63 -14.57
CA THR A 29 0.66 0.87 -16.01
C THR A 29 1.10 2.30 -16.26
N PHE A 30 0.48 3.28 -15.62
CA PHE A 30 0.88 4.69 -15.73
C PHE A 30 2.34 4.90 -15.31
N ILE A 31 2.74 4.39 -14.13
CA ILE A 31 4.12 4.50 -13.64
C ILE A 31 5.10 3.86 -14.62
N ASN A 32 4.80 2.66 -15.12
CA ASN A 32 5.64 1.94 -16.07
C ASN A 32 5.76 2.68 -17.41
N SER A 33 4.69 3.28 -17.90
CA SER A 33 4.72 4.12 -19.11
C SER A 33 5.60 5.35 -18.92
N CYS A 34 5.52 6.01 -17.75
CA CYS A 34 6.42 7.12 -17.44
C CYS A 34 7.89 6.66 -17.36
N LEU A 35 8.18 5.54 -16.70
CA LEU A 35 9.54 5.02 -16.57
C LEU A 35 10.16 4.68 -17.93
N ARG A 36 9.41 4.01 -18.82
CA ARG A 36 9.88 3.73 -20.19
C ARG A 36 10.19 5.00 -20.97
N ARG A 37 9.36 6.04 -20.82
CA ARG A 37 9.59 7.35 -21.46
C ARG A 37 10.84 8.04 -20.91
N VAL A 38 11.08 7.97 -19.59
CA VAL A 38 12.29 8.53 -18.95
C VAL A 38 13.55 7.81 -19.43
N LEU A 39 13.50 6.48 -19.58
CA LEU A 39 14.60 5.69 -20.12
C LEU A 39 14.70 5.76 -21.66
N LYS A 40 13.84 6.53 -22.33
CA LYS A 40 13.77 6.67 -23.79
C LYS A 40 13.60 5.35 -24.56
N ILE A 41 13.06 4.32 -23.93
CA ILE A 41 12.82 3.02 -24.56
C ILE A 41 11.70 3.17 -25.59
N ARG A 42 12.02 2.92 -26.85
CA ARG A 42 11.09 2.97 -27.98
C ARG A 42 11.17 1.66 -28.75
N TRP A 43 10.08 1.32 -29.42
CA TRP A 43 10.11 0.21 -30.37
C TRP A 43 11.26 0.42 -31.40
N PRO A 44 12.02 -0.61 -31.77
CA PRO A 44 11.82 -2.06 -31.52
C PRO A 44 12.39 -2.58 -30.20
N GLU A 45 13.00 -1.74 -29.37
CA GLU A 45 13.55 -2.15 -28.08
C GLU A 45 12.43 -2.56 -27.12
N THR A 46 12.57 -3.73 -26.50
CA THR A 46 11.62 -4.24 -25.51
C THR A 46 12.35 -4.53 -24.20
N ILE A 47 11.67 -4.23 -23.09
CA ILE A 47 12.17 -4.49 -21.74
C ILE A 47 11.05 -5.09 -20.90
N SER A 48 11.39 -6.11 -20.11
CA SER A 48 10.46 -6.69 -19.14
C SER A 48 10.11 -5.66 -18.07
N ASN A 49 8.97 -5.85 -17.37
CA ASN A 49 8.65 -4.97 -16.25
C ASN A 49 9.63 -5.16 -15.07
N ALA A 50 10.18 -6.37 -14.89
CA ALA A 50 11.14 -6.66 -13.83
C ALA A 50 12.45 -5.88 -14.05
N ASP A 51 13.04 -5.96 -15.24
CA ASP A 51 14.27 -5.23 -15.56
C ASP A 51 14.05 -3.72 -15.52
N LEU A 52 12.86 -3.25 -15.92
CA LEU A 52 12.49 -1.84 -15.81
C LEU A 52 12.53 -1.36 -14.35
N TRP A 53 12.01 -2.16 -13.43
CA TRP A 53 12.00 -1.84 -12.00
C TRP A 53 13.38 -1.93 -11.38
N GLU A 54 14.18 -2.93 -11.75
CA GLU A 54 15.57 -3.09 -11.30
C GLU A 54 16.44 -1.91 -11.74
N ARG A 55 16.44 -1.58 -13.04
CA ARG A 55 17.23 -0.45 -13.59
C ARG A 55 16.85 0.90 -12.99
N THR A 56 15.59 1.06 -12.59
CA THR A 56 15.10 2.32 -12.02
C THR A 56 15.08 2.33 -10.49
N CYS A 57 15.48 1.22 -9.86
CA CYS A 57 15.37 0.97 -8.42
C CYS A 57 13.98 1.30 -7.88
N GLN A 58 12.93 0.84 -8.58
CA GLN A 58 11.53 1.12 -8.23
C GLN A 58 10.82 -0.11 -7.70
N LEU A 59 9.98 0.12 -6.68
CA LEU A 59 9.08 -0.90 -6.18
C LEU A 59 7.77 -0.92 -6.98
N PRO A 60 7.08 -2.08 -7.05
CA PRO A 60 5.72 -2.14 -7.54
C PRO A 60 4.79 -1.16 -6.82
N ALA A 61 3.81 -0.61 -7.55
CA ALA A 61 2.86 0.37 -7.04
C ALA A 61 2.07 -0.17 -5.84
N GLU A 62 1.74 -1.46 -5.84
CA GLU A 62 1.06 -2.13 -4.72
C GLU A 62 1.87 -2.02 -3.42
N GLU A 63 3.16 -2.34 -3.49
CA GLU A 63 4.05 -2.26 -2.34
C GLU A 63 4.24 -0.83 -1.85
N LEU A 64 4.35 0.13 -2.78
CA LEU A 64 4.52 1.53 -2.43
C LEU A 64 3.29 2.10 -1.72
N ILE A 65 2.08 1.82 -2.24
CA ILE A 65 0.81 2.23 -1.61
C ILE A 65 0.67 1.55 -0.25
N ARG A 66 1.01 0.26 -0.14
CA ARG A 66 1.01 -0.49 1.12
C ARG A 66 1.96 0.15 2.15
N LYS A 67 3.21 0.42 1.79
CA LYS A 67 4.19 1.06 2.68
C LYS A 67 3.71 2.42 3.19
N ARG A 68 3.12 3.24 2.31
CA ARG A 68 2.53 4.53 2.69
C ARG A 68 1.37 4.38 3.67
N ARG A 69 0.41 3.51 3.36
CA ARG A 69 -0.75 3.20 4.23
C ARG A 69 -0.29 2.77 5.62
N TRP A 70 0.62 1.79 5.69
CA TRP A 70 1.13 1.30 6.96
C TRP A 70 2.00 2.34 7.67
N GLY A 71 2.76 3.16 6.95
CA GLY A 71 3.44 4.32 7.54
C GLY A 71 2.49 5.28 8.27
N TRP A 72 1.36 5.62 7.63
CA TRP A 72 0.33 6.48 8.21
C TRP A 72 -0.41 5.81 9.38
N ILE A 73 -0.72 4.51 9.28
CA ILE A 73 -1.33 3.76 10.39
C ILE A 73 -0.40 3.75 11.60
N GLY A 74 0.88 3.43 11.42
CA GLY A 74 1.83 3.44 12.52
C GLY A 74 2.03 4.83 13.14
N HIS A 75 1.96 5.89 12.33
CA HIS A 75 1.95 7.26 12.85
C HIS A 75 0.70 7.53 13.70
N THR A 76 -0.47 7.12 13.23
CA THR A 76 -1.76 7.31 13.92
C THR A 76 -1.85 6.48 15.20
N LEU A 77 -1.36 5.23 15.20
CA LEU A 77 -1.34 4.34 16.36
C LEU A 77 -0.40 4.80 17.49
N ARG A 78 0.59 5.65 17.17
CA ARG A 78 1.48 6.28 18.16
C ARG A 78 0.90 7.55 18.80
N LYS A 79 -0.17 8.13 18.23
CA LYS A 79 -0.85 9.29 18.83
C LYS A 79 -1.58 8.85 20.12
N PRO A 80 -1.84 9.76 21.07
CA PRO A 80 -2.61 9.42 22.27
C PRO A 80 -4.02 8.90 21.91
N SER A 81 -4.62 8.10 22.80
CA SER A 81 -5.96 7.51 22.61
C SER A 81 -7.07 8.55 22.46
N THR A 82 -6.85 9.77 22.99
CA THR A 82 -7.76 10.92 22.85
C THR A 82 -7.76 11.52 21.44
N ASN A 83 -6.80 11.17 20.58
CA ASN A 83 -6.73 11.73 19.24
C ASN A 83 -7.84 11.16 18.32
N ILE A 84 -8.60 12.06 17.70
CA ILE A 84 -9.71 11.72 16.80
C ILE A 84 -9.26 10.79 15.67
N THR A 85 -8.08 11.00 15.10
CA THR A 85 -7.58 10.13 14.00
C THR A 85 -7.35 8.69 14.48
N ARG A 86 -6.88 8.49 15.72
CA ARG A 86 -6.73 7.16 16.32
C ARG A 86 -8.07 6.52 16.66
N GLN A 87 -9.04 7.29 17.14
CA GLN A 87 -10.40 6.80 17.38
C GLN A 87 -11.10 6.40 16.07
N ALA A 88 -10.93 7.20 15.02
CA ALA A 88 -11.48 6.93 13.70
C ALA A 88 -11.00 5.59 13.10
N LEU A 89 -9.76 5.17 13.39
CA LEU A 89 -9.27 3.84 12.99
C LEU A 89 -10.10 2.69 13.58
N ARG A 90 -10.65 2.86 14.79
CA ARG A 90 -11.48 1.85 15.47
C ARG A 90 -12.98 2.04 15.23
N TRP A 91 -13.38 3.21 14.74
CA TRP A 91 -14.79 3.52 14.54
C TRP A 91 -15.44 2.58 13.50
N ASN A 92 -16.44 1.82 13.94
CA ASN A 92 -17.34 1.08 13.08
C ASN A 92 -18.70 1.81 12.99
N PRO A 93 -19.04 2.44 11.85
CA PRO A 93 -20.32 3.11 11.71
C PRO A 93 -21.47 2.07 11.76
N GLN A 94 -22.47 2.35 12.59
CA GLN A 94 -23.67 1.51 12.70
C GLN A 94 -24.51 1.63 11.42
N GLY A 95 -25.00 0.49 10.91
CA GLY A 95 -25.86 0.47 9.74
C GLY A 95 -25.87 -0.87 9.00
N LYS A 96 -26.98 -1.15 8.30
CA LYS A 96 -27.14 -2.35 7.48
C LYS A 96 -26.63 -2.11 6.06
N ARG A 97 -25.76 -2.99 5.57
CA ARG A 97 -25.28 -2.94 4.18
C ARG A 97 -26.34 -3.50 3.24
N LYS A 98 -26.41 -2.96 2.02
CA LYS A 98 -27.24 -3.53 0.95
C LYS A 98 -26.86 -5.00 0.71
N ARG A 99 -27.86 -5.86 0.53
CA ARG A 99 -27.69 -7.27 0.13
C ARG A 99 -27.08 -7.33 -1.28
N GLY A 100 -26.30 -8.37 -1.58
CA GLY A 100 -25.57 -8.54 -2.86
C GLY A 100 -24.06 -8.59 -2.67
N ARG A 101 -23.26 -8.11 -3.63
CA ARG A 101 -21.79 -8.00 -3.56
C ARG A 101 -21.40 -6.61 -3.02
N PRO A 102 -21.18 -6.43 -1.70
CA PRO A 102 -20.89 -5.12 -1.16
C PRO A 102 -19.50 -4.70 -1.61
N ARG A 103 -19.35 -3.45 -2.04
CA ARG A 103 -18.04 -2.86 -2.35
C ARG A 103 -17.06 -3.07 -1.19
N ASN A 104 -15.79 -3.36 -1.49
CA ASN A 104 -14.78 -3.53 -0.44
C ASN A 104 -14.66 -2.26 0.42
N THR A 105 -14.05 -2.31 1.60
CA THR A 105 -13.81 -1.11 2.42
C THR A 105 -12.34 -1.00 2.76
N TRP A 106 -11.86 0.21 3.07
CA TRP A 106 -10.49 0.42 3.52
C TRP A 106 -10.16 -0.45 4.75
N ARG A 107 -11.10 -0.58 5.70
CA ARG A 107 -10.97 -1.48 6.86
C ARG A 107 -10.80 -2.96 6.46
N ARG A 108 -11.52 -3.45 5.46
CA ARG A 108 -11.39 -4.84 5.00
C ARG A 108 -10.09 -5.08 4.23
N ASP A 109 -9.62 -4.09 3.47
CA ASP A 109 -8.29 -4.13 2.85
C ASP A 109 -7.23 -4.22 3.96
N LEU A 110 -7.38 -3.42 5.02
CA LEU A 110 -6.49 -3.44 6.18
C LEU A 110 -6.52 -4.79 6.93
N GLU A 111 -7.70 -5.34 7.22
CA GLU A 111 -7.85 -6.65 7.87
C GLU A 111 -7.29 -7.80 7.03
N ALA A 112 -7.42 -7.71 5.70
CA ALA A 112 -6.81 -8.66 4.79
C ALA A 112 -5.28 -8.54 4.83
N ASP A 113 -4.74 -7.32 4.86
CA ASP A 113 -3.32 -7.06 5.02
C ASP A 113 -2.83 -7.57 6.39
N THR A 114 -3.54 -7.36 7.50
CA THR A 114 -3.13 -7.89 8.82
C THR A 114 -3.12 -9.41 8.85
N ARG A 115 -4.14 -10.03 8.27
CA ARG A 115 -4.25 -11.50 8.21
C ARG A 115 -3.11 -12.11 7.41
N LYS A 116 -2.78 -11.49 6.28
CA LYS A 116 -1.64 -11.88 5.47
C LYS A 116 -0.32 -11.75 6.28
N MET A 117 -0.17 -10.73 7.13
CA MET A 117 1.06 -10.54 7.93
C MET A 117 1.17 -11.55 9.07
N GLY A 118 0.10 -12.28 9.38
CA GLY A 118 0.03 -13.18 10.52
C GLY A 118 -0.09 -12.46 11.86
N TYR A 119 -0.41 -11.16 11.88
CA TYR A 119 -0.54 -10.38 13.12
C TYR A 119 -1.99 -10.03 13.44
N THR A 120 -2.30 -10.07 14.73
CA THR A 120 -3.52 -9.49 15.29
C THR A 120 -3.40 -7.97 15.37
N TRP A 121 -4.54 -7.28 15.39
CA TRP A 121 -4.57 -5.82 15.55
C TRP A 121 -3.86 -5.36 16.83
N SER A 122 -4.02 -6.09 17.95
CA SER A 122 -3.35 -5.77 19.21
C SER A 122 -1.83 -5.86 19.11
N GLN A 123 -1.30 -6.88 18.42
CA GLN A 123 0.15 -7.01 18.16
C GLN A 123 0.65 -5.83 17.33
N ILE A 124 -0.08 -5.44 16.29
CA ILE A 124 0.26 -4.28 15.45
C ILE A 124 0.28 -2.98 16.26
N GLU A 125 -0.68 -2.78 17.16
CA GLU A 125 -0.69 -1.59 18.03
C GLU A 125 0.51 -1.51 18.96
N LYS A 126 0.96 -2.66 19.49
CA LYS A 126 2.18 -2.76 20.31
C LYS A 126 3.43 -2.53 19.45
N MET A 127 3.53 -3.20 18.31
CA MET A 127 4.65 -3.06 17.37
C MET A 127 4.80 -1.65 16.83
N ALA A 128 3.69 -0.94 16.62
CA ALA A 128 3.71 0.44 16.14
C ALA A 128 4.36 1.42 17.13
N GLN A 129 4.44 1.10 18.42
CA GLN A 129 5.11 1.96 19.41
C GLN A 129 6.63 1.95 19.22
N ASP A 130 7.20 0.79 18.85
CA ASP A 130 8.60 0.67 18.52
C ASP A 130 8.84 1.06 17.05
N ARG A 131 9.53 2.18 16.83
CA ARG A 131 9.81 2.69 15.48
C ARG A 131 10.77 1.80 14.68
N GLY A 132 11.64 1.04 15.34
CA GLY A 132 12.56 0.11 14.69
C GLY A 132 11.82 -1.14 14.23
N LEU A 133 11.06 -1.75 15.15
CA LEU A 133 10.22 -2.91 14.85
C LEU A 133 9.16 -2.58 13.80
N TRP A 134 8.53 -1.41 13.88
CA TRP A 134 7.57 -0.95 12.87
C TRP A 134 8.20 -0.81 11.48
N ARG A 135 9.42 -0.29 11.39
CA ARG A 135 10.16 -0.17 10.13
C ARG A 135 10.46 -1.55 9.54
N ALA A 136 10.81 -2.54 10.35
CA ALA A 136 11.02 -3.91 9.90
C ALA A 136 9.72 -4.54 9.35
N VAL A 137 8.61 -4.39 10.06
CA VAL A 137 7.30 -4.95 9.66
C VAL A 137 6.77 -4.31 8.36
N VAL A 138 6.89 -2.99 8.22
CA VAL A 138 6.39 -2.28 7.03
C VAL A 138 7.37 -2.36 5.85
N GLY A 139 8.67 -2.32 6.14
CA GLY A 139 9.75 -2.32 5.16
C GLY A 139 10.07 -3.69 4.58
N GLY A 140 9.82 -4.75 5.35
CA GLY A 140 10.14 -6.12 4.98
C GLY A 140 9.37 -6.62 3.75
N PRO A 141 9.99 -7.50 2.94
CA PRO A 141 9.27 -8.26 1.94
C PRO A 141 8.25 -9.15 2.66
N TYR A 142 7.06 -9.20 2.09
CA TYR A 142 6.08 -10.17 2.53
C TYR A 142 6.56 -11.57 2.12
N PRO A 143 6.26 -12.65 2.88
CA PRO A 143 6.32 -13.97 2.29
C PRO A 143 5.44 -13.97 1.03
N ASP A 144 6.07 -14.13 -0.12
CA ASP A 144 5.41 -14.13 -1.41
C ASP A 144 4.48 -15.35 -1.50
N ARG A 145 3.36 -15.19 -2.19
CA ARG A 145 2.52 -16.31 -2.59
C ARG A 145 3.06 -16.85 -3.92
N SER A 146 4.26 -17.40 -3.86
CA SER A 146 4.79 -18.33 -4.85
C SER A 146 4.78 -19.69 -4.16
N ASP A 147 3.64 -20.39 -4.29
CA ASP A 147 3.56 -21.84 -4.47
C ASP A 147 2.10 -22.29 -4.39
N GLY A 148 1.62 -22.71 -5.55
CA GLY A 148 0.32 -23.30 -5.81
C GLY A 148 0.40 -23.90 -7.20
N HIS A 149 1.13 -25.02 -7.30
CA HIS A 149 0.91 -26.01 -8.35
C HIS A 149 -0.52 -26.55 -8.25
#